data_AF-A0A1M5S6E6-F1
#
_entry.id   AF-A0A1M5S6E6-F1
#
_cell.length_a   1.000
_cell.length_b   1.000
_cell.length_c   1.000
_cell.angle_alpha   90.00
_cell.angle_beta   90.00
_cell.angle_gamma   90.00
#
_symmetry.space_group_name_H-M   'P 1'
#
loop_
_entity.id
_entity.type
_entity.pdbx_description
1 polymer ?
#
loop_
_entity_poly.entity_id
_entity_poly.type
_entity_poly.pdbx_seq_one_letter_code
_entity_poly.pdbx_strand_id
1 'polypeptide(L)'
;MTLTLEALPMQEAIAFWKDKIQLGPAAFAKLDNETRLKAFAVSGIAKGDELSSVYQALQRAIEDGISYGEFKKQCAEIFARRGWSGKREWRVQNIFRTNIQTAYNAGRWQRQKERTGTFPYLMYNAVNDRRTRPTHRAMDGKVFPADHPFWDTWYPPNGFRCRCSTISLTAGQVKRRGLSVETEDPTNTAVLIPHPATGEQIAMQQLLPDPGFNYHPGKAAFGGIGRAARKQFEPLPDLRGPDDFRRPALRNIRPAAIADLDESALLPAGRGDEFYRQAFIERFGEQSILTDGAGEPVVLSLRSFLIDKTPGTEPRWKFGKAGHGESIGLLAEMIERPLEIWLTPQKDEKSGAVRLAKRYVGLWKTEDKQRLAGLAVFEVADGEFQGVTAFLPLKSGEPDLDYAERQRRGLLLYPR
;
A
#
# COMPACT_ATOMS: atom_id res chain seq x y z
N MET A 1 -30.27 27.72 22.15
CA MET A 1 -29.21 26.72 22.36
C MET A 1 -28.41 26.63 21.07
N THR A 2 -27.19 27.17 21.05
CA THR A 2 -26.34 27.21 19.85
C THR A 2 -25.61 25.87 19.74
N LEU A 3 -25.95 25.07 18.74
CA LEU A 3 -25.23 23.83 18.44
C LEU A 3 -23.84 24.20 17.89
N THR A 4 -22.80 23.86 18.64
CA THR A 4 -21.42 23.96 18.16
C THR A 4 -21.05 22.60 17.56
N LEU A 5 -20.82 22.58 16.24
CA LEU A 5 -20.40 21.37 15.53
C LEU A 5 -18.88 21.35 15.46
N GLU A 6 -18.27 20.32 16.06
CA GLU A 6 -16.83 20.07 15.94
C GLU A 6 -16.56 19.11 14.78
N ALA A 7 -15.66 19.50 13.87
CA ALA A 7 -15.29 18.66 12.74
C ALA A 7 -14.32 17.56 13.20
N LEU A 8 -14.75 16.31 13.13
CA LEU A 8 -13.89 15.18 13.48
C LEU A 8 -13.05 14.72 12.28
N PRO A 9 -11.74 14.48 12.47
CA PRO A 9 -10.88 13.97 11.41
C PRO A 9 -11.29 12.58 10.92
N MET A 10 -11.05 12.29 9.65
CA MET A 10 -11.22 10.95 9.09
C MET A 10 -9.94 10.14 9.33
N GLN A 11 -9.91 9.36 10.41
CA GLN A 11 -8.72 8.59 10.82
C GLN A 11 -8.19 7.66 9.72
N GLU A 12 -9.08 7.06 8.94
CA GLU A 12 -8.74 6.16 7.83
C GLU A 12 -8.04 6.93 6.69
N ALA A 13 -8.40 8.19 6.45
CA ALA A 13 -7.73 9.04 5.48
C ALA A 13 -6.36 9.51 5.99
N ILE A 14 -6.24 9.78 7.29
CA ILE A 14 -4.96 10.12 7.94
C ILE A 14 -4.00 8.92 7.85
N ALA A 15 -4.47 7.73 8.23
CA ALA A 15 -3.69 6.49 8.17
C ALA A 15 -3.21 6.22 6.73
N PHE A 16 -4.10 6.31 5.75
CA PHE A 16 -3.75 6.20 4.33
C PHE A 16 -2.67 7.19 3.90
N TRP A 17 -2.73 8.43 4.39
CA TRP A 17 -1.75 9.45 4.01
C TRP A 17 -0.38 9.18 4.63
N LYS A 18 -0.34 8.86 5.93
CA LYS A 18 0.90 8.61 6.69
C LYS A 18 1.72 7.45 6.15
N ASP A 19 1.06 6.47 5.54
CA ASP A 19 1.70 5.30 4.93
C ASP A 19 2.46 5.60 3.63
N LYS A 20 2.30 6.80 3.05
CA LYS A 20 2.89 7.14 1.76
C LYS A 20 4.40 7.36 1.82
N ILE A 21 5.10 6.75 0.88
CA ILE A 21 6.54 6.96 0.68
C ILE A 21 6.82 8.12 -0.27
N GLN A 22 7.67 9.04 0.17
CA GLN A 22 8.10 10.16 -0.67
C GLN A 22 9.14 9.72 -1.72
N LEU A 23 8.76 9.83 -2.98
CA LEU A 23 9.57 9.46 -4.14
C LEU A 23 9.81 10.65 -5.06
N GLY A 24 10.89 10.56 -5.83
CA GLY A 24 11.14 11.52 -6.89
C GLY A 24 10.41 11.18 -8.17
N PRO A 25 10.20 12.15 -9.07
CA PRO A 25 9.29 12.00 -10.20
C PRO A 25 9.71 10.87 -11.14
N ALA A 26 11.01 10.68 -11.37
CA ALA A 26 11.51 9.60 -12.22
C ALA A 26 11.26 8.20 -11.62
N ALA A 27 11.38 8.05 -10.30
CA ALA A 27 11.08 6.79 -9.63
C ALA A 27 9.56 6.55 -9.60
N PHE A 28 8.78 7.58 -9.29
CA PHE A 28 7.31 7.51 -9.26
C PHE A 28 6.71 7.17 -10.64
N ALA A 29 7.27 7.72 -11.72
CA ALA A 29 6.79 7.45 -13.08
C ALA A 29 6.89 5.97 -13.46
N LYS A 30 7.86 5.23 -12.90
CA LYS A 30 8.08 3.81 -13.14
C LYS A 30 7.12 2.89 -12.36
N LEU A 31 6.37 3.43 -11.41
CA LEU A 31 5.40 2.66 -10.62
C LEU A 31 4.11 2.43 -11.43
N ASP A 32 3.50 1.27 -11.22
CA ASP A 32 2.12 1.00 -11.64
C ASP A 32 1.13 1.83 -10.80
N ASN A 33 -0.14 1.80 -11.21
CA ASN A 33 -1.18 2.63 -10.64
C ASN A 33 -1.51 2.32 -9.17
N GLU A 34 -1.47 1.05 -8.76
CA GLU A 34 -1.75 0.64 -7.38
C GLU A 34 -0.58 1.02 -6.48
N THR A 35 0.67 0.78 -6.93
CA THR A 35 1.85 1.18 -6.17
C THR A 35 1.98 2.70 -6.04
N ARG A 36 1.53 3.47 -7.04
CA ARG A 36 1.46 4.95 -6.94
C ARG A 36 0.59 5.43 -5.79
N LEU A 37 -0.37 4.64 -5.29
CA LEU A 37 -1.14 5.00 -4.10
C LEU A 37 -0.34 4.92 -2.82
N LYS A 38 0.66 4.05 -2.75
CA LYS A 38 1.56 3.94 -1.58
C LYS A 38 2.72 4.94 -1.67
N ALA A 39 2.79 5.73 -2.74
CA ALA A 39 3.83 6.73 -2.92
C ALA A 39 3.25 8.16 -2.99
N PHE A 40 4.12 9.12 -2.74
CA PHE A 40 3.89 10.54 -2.97
C PHE A 40 5.04 11.12 -3.77
N ALA A 41 4.73 11.79 -4.86
CA ALA A 41 5.70 12.54 -5.65
C ALA A 41 5.05 13.81 -6.20
N VAL A 42 5.88 14.83 -6.38
CA VAL A 42 5.49 16.06 -7.05
C VAL A 42 6.41 16.27 -8.23
N SER A 43 5.87 16.21 -9.44
CA SER A 43 6.61 16.52 -10.67
C SER A 43 7.39 17.83 -10.48
N GLY A 44 8.67 17.87 -10.86
CA GLY A 44 9.53 19.04 -10.71
C GLY A 44 10.12 19.27 -9.31
N ILE A 45 9.82 18.42 -8.32
CA ILE A 45 10.51 18.36 -7.03
C ILE A 45 11.12 16.96 -6.94
N ALA A 46 12.45 16.86 -6.89
CA ALA A 46 13.14 15.58 -6.90
C ALA A 46 12.91 14.80 -5.60
N LYS A 47 13.61 15.11 -4.52
CA LYS A 47 13.41 14.57 -3.16
C LYS A 47 13.98 15.59 -2.16
N GLY A 48 13.80 15.37 -0.86
CA GLY A 48 14.33 16.21 0.20
C GLY A 48 13.33 17.25 0.72
N ASP A 49 13.85 18.27 1.41
CA ASP A 49 13.08 19.16 2.29
C ASP A 49 11.85 19.80 1.63
N GLU A 50 11.94 20.16 0.35
CA GLU A 50 10.79 20.72 -0.37
C GLU A 50 9.66 19.71 -0.56
N LEU A 51 9.98 18.46 -0.91
CA LEU A 51 8.98 17.41 -1.09
C LEU A 51 8.33 17.08 0.27
N SER A 52 9.14 17.00 1.31
CA SER A 52 8.69 16.74 2.68
C SER A 52 7.84 17.88 3.23
N SER A 53 8.18 19.14 2.92
CA SER A 53 7.36 20.29 3.31
C SER A 53 5.97 20.26 2.66
N VAL A 54 5.89 19.93 1.37
CA VAL A 54 4.61 19.79 0.67
C VAL A 54 3.83 18.59 1.21
N TYR A 55 4.50 17.47 1.47
CA TYR A 55 3.88 16.29 2.08
C TYR A 55 3.28 16.59 3.45
N GLN A 56 4.01 17.27 4.33
CA GLN A 56 3.56 17.65 5.67
C GLN A 56 2.43 18.68 5.64
N ALA A 57 2.45 19.62 4.68
CA ALA A 57 1.35 20.57 4.52
C ALA A 57 0.06 19.88 4.04
N LEU A 58 0.16 18.84 3.20
CA LEU A 58 -0.99 18.00 2.83
C LEU A 58 -1.45 17.12 4.00
N GLN A 59 -0.52 16.61 4.81
CA GLN A 59 -0.87 15.86 6.01
C GLN A 59 -1.73 16.70 6.95
N ARG A 60 -1.30 17.93 7.27
CA ARG A 60 -2.10 18.88 8.07
C ARG A 60 -3.46 19.18 7.45
N ALA A 61 -3.55 19.24 6.12
CA ALA A 61 -4.83 19.44 5.45
C ALA A 61 -5.81 18.26 5.64
N ILE A 62 -5.31 17.06 5.90
CA ILE A 62 -6.11 15.87 6.18
C ILE A 62 -6.40 15.74 7.69
N GLU A 63 -5.41 16.03 8.52
CA GLU A 63 -5.50 15.94 9.99
C GLU A 63 -6.31 17.08 10.62
N ASP A 64 -5.94 18.31 10.29
CA ASP A 64 -6.46 19.53 10.93
C ASP A 64 -7.57 20.20 10.09
N GLY A 65 -7.84 19.67 8.88
CA GLY A 65 -8.85 20.22 7.98
C GLY A 65 -8.50 21.59 7.38
N ILE A 66 -7.21 21.96 7.32
CA ILE A 66 -6.80 23.25 6.76
C ILE A 66 -7.20 23.40 5.28
N SER A 67 -7.51 24.63 4.90
CA SER A 67 -7.98 24.98 3.56
C SER A 67 -6.87 24.95 2.50
N TYR A 68 -7.27 24.91 1.21
CA TYR A 68 -6.34 25.12 0.10
C TYR A 68 -5.55 26.44 0.21
N GLY A 69 -6.19 27.50 0.73
CA GLY A 69 -5.55 28.80 0.91
C GLY A 69 -4.43 28.75 1.94
N GLU A 70 -4.62 28.02 3.04
CA GLU A 70 -3.60 27.82 4.08
C GLU A 70 -2.48 26.91 3.60
N PHE A 71 -2.80 25.79 2.93
CA PHE A 71 -1.80 24.95 2.27
C PHE A 71 -0.91 25.77 1.32
N LYS A 72 -1.52 26.65 0.51
CA LYS A 72 -0.78 27.53 -0.40
C LYS A 72 0.15 28.48 0.36
N LYS A 73 -0.31 29.06 1.47
CA LYS A 73 0.50 29.95 2.32
C LYS A 73 1.68 29.20 2.95
N GLN A 74 1.45 28.01 3.50
CA GLN A 74 2.50 27.21 4.16
C GLN A 74 3.64 26.81 3.22
N CYS A 75 3.35 26.59 1.94
CA CYS A 75 4.36 26.24 0.94
C CYS A 75 4.68 27.38 -0.04
N ALA A 76 4.35 28.63 0.30
CA ALA A 76 4.43 29.76 -0.62
C ALA A 76 5.84 29.97 -1.19
N GLU A 77 6.87 29.88 -0.36
CA GLU A 77 8.27 30.06 -0.78
C GLU A 77 8.72 28.96 -1.75
N ILE A 78 8.34 27.71 -1.50
CA ILE A 78 8.62 26.57 -2.38
C ILE A 78 7.97 26.83 -3.74
N PHE A 79 6.69 27.19 -3.75
CA PHE A 79 5.94 27.43 -4.98
C PHE A 79 6.46 28.66 -5.73
N ALA A 80 6.90 29.70 -5.03
CA ALA A 80 7.53 30.87 -5.64
C ALA A 80 8.85 30.53 -6.33
N ARG A 81 9.77 29.83 -5.63
CA ARG A 81 11.05 29.39 -6.19
C ARG A 81 10.88 28.48 -7.41
N ARG A 82 9.82 27.67 -7.44
CA ARG A 82 9.47 26.79 -8.57
C ARG A 82 8.70 27.50 -9.70
N GLY A 83 8.34 28.77 -9.52
CA GLY A 83 7.56 29.54 -10.48
C GLY A 83 6.13 29.03 -10.68
N TRP A 84 5.50 28.53 -9.62
CA TRP A 84 4.12 27.99 -9.64
C TRP A 84 3.08 28.99 -9.13
N SER A 85 3.42 30.27 -9.14
CA SER A 85 2.51 31.38 -8.83
C SER A 85 1.77 31.88 -10.09
N GLY A 86 0.78 32.76 -9.90
CA GLY A 86 0.03 33.40 -10.98
C GLY A 86 -0.61 32.38 -11.93
N LYS A 87 -0.30 32.49 -13.24
CA LYS A 87 -0.86 31.61 -14.29
C LYS A 87 -0.54 30.12 -14.08
N ARG A 88 0.47 29.76 -13.29
CA ARG A 88 0.87 28.37 -12.99
C ARG A 88 0.31 27.83 -11.66
N GLU A 89 -0.50 28.63 -10.94
CA GLU A 89 -1.11 28.23 -9.66
C GLU A 89 -2.00 26.98 -9.78
N TRP A 90 -2.53 26.72 -10.98
CA TRP A 90 -3.29 25.52 -11.27
C TRP A 90 -2.56 24.24 -10.83
N ARG A 91 -1.22 24.23 -10.89
CA ARG A 91 -0.40 23.08 -10.48
C ARG A 91 -0.48 22.84 -8.98
N VAL A 92 -0.40 23.90 -8.18
CA VAL A 92 -0.56 23.84 -6.71
C VAL A 92 -1.95 23.33 -6.36
N GLN A 93 -2.97 23.84 -7.03
CA GLN A 93 -4.35 23.35 -6.86
C GLN A 93 -4.50 21.88 -7.25
N ASN A 94 -3.81 21.42 -8.28
CA ASN A 94 -3.85 20.02 -8.70
C ASN A 94 -3.21 19.09 -7.66
N ILE A 95 -2.04 19.49 -7.12
CA ILE A 95 -1.34 18.75 -6.06
C ILE A 95 -2.26 18.61 -4.85
N PHE A 96 -2.83 19.72 -4.36
CA PHE A 96 -3.73 19.70 -3.23
C PHE A 96 -4.95 18.81 -3.48
N ARG A 97 -5.75 19.14 -4.51
CA ARG A 97 -7.04 18.48 -4.73
C ARG A 97 -6.91 16.99 -4.99
N THR A 98 -5.94 16.58 -5.81
CA THR A 98 -5.79 15.16 -6.16
C THR A 98 -5.45 14.35 -4.92
N ASN A 99 -4.49 14.80 -4.12
CA ASN A 99 -4.04 14.08 -2.93
C ASN A 99 -5.13 14.04 -1.84
N ILE A 100 -5.77 15.18 -1.56
CA ILE A 100 -6.84 15.27 -0.57
C ILE A 100 -8.03 14.38 -0.98
N GLN A 101 -8.46 14.45 -2.23
CA GLN A 101 -9.59 13.65 -2.69
C GLN A 101 -9.29 12.15 -2.69
N THR A 102 -8.06 11.75 -3.06
CA THR A 102 -7.63 10.34 -2.97
C THR A 102 -7.67 9.86 -1.52
N ALA A 103 -7.11 10.63 -0.57
CA ALA A 103 -7.07 10.23 0.83
C ALA A 103 -8.47 10.08 1.43
N TYR A 104 -9.36 11.07 1.25
CA TYR A 104 -10.72 10.99 1.77
C TYR A 104 -11.55 9.89 1.11
N ASN A 105 -11.36 9.59 -0.18
CA ASN A 105 -12.08 8.48 -0.82
C ASN A 105 -11.52 7.12 -0.38
N ALA A 106 -10.20 6.98 -0.18
CA ALA A 106 -9.62 5.76 0.39
C ALA A 106 -10.16 5.49 1.80
N GLY A 107 -10.18 6.51 2.66
CA GLY A 107 -10.77 6.39 4.00
C GLY A 107 -12.29 6.17 3.99
N ARG A 108 -13.02 6.81 3.05
CA ARG A 108 -14.46 6.58 2.86
C ARG A 108 -14.73 5.12 2.55
N TRP A 109 -13.96 4.52 1.64
CA TRP A 109 -14.13 3.11 1.30
C TRP A 109 -14.00 2.19 2.51
N GLN A 110 -13.01 2.42 3.39
CA GLN A 110 -12.86 1.63 4.62
C GLN A 110 -14.14 1.62 5.45
N ARG A 111 -14.68 2.79 5.74
CA ARG A 111 -15.94 2.92 6.49
C ARG A 111 -17.14 2.29 5.76
N GLN A 112 -17.16 2.37 4.44
CA GLN A 112 -18.25 1.80 3.63
C GLN A 112 -18.19 0.27 3.62
N LYS A 113 -16.99 -0.31 3.49
CA LYS A 113 -16.76 -1.75 3.48
C LYS A 113 -17.23 -2.41 4.77
N GLU A 114 -16.98 -1.78 5.92
CA GLU A 114 -17.43 -2.27 7.23
C GLU A 114 -18.97 -2.24 7.40
N ARG A 115 -19.66 -1.47 6.57
CA ARG A 115 -21.09 -1.20 6.68
C ARG A 115 -21.93 -1.85 5.58
N THR A 116 -21.34 -2.69 4.72
CA THR A 116 -22.05 -3.31 3.59
C THR A 116 -23.23 -4.18 4.04
N GLY A 117 -23.19 -4.77 5.24
CA GLY A 117 -24.32 -5.50 5.81
C GLY A 117 -25.57 -4.63 6.03
N THR A 118 -25.41 -3.33 6.29
CA THR A 118 -26.54 -2.38 6.47
C THR A 118 -26.77 -1.50 5.24
N PHE A 119 -25.70 -1.13 4.55
CA PHE A 119 -25.70 -0.29 3.35
C PHE A 119 -25.11 -1.09 2.17
N PRO A 120 -25.87 -2.06 1.62
CA PRO A 120 -25.36 -2.98 0.60
C PRO A 120 -25.17 -2.33 -0.78
N TYR A 121 -25.61 -1.08 -0.98
CA TYR A 121 -25.51 -0.39 -2.25
C TYR A 121 -24.65 0.87 -2.15
N LEU A 122 -23.93 1.16 -3.22
CA LEU A 122 -23.21 2.41 -3.41
C LEU A 122 -23.76 3.13 -4.64
N MET A 123 -23.90 4.44 -4.54
CA MET A 123 -24.26 5.32 -5.66
C MET A 123 -23.08 6.19 -6.02
N TYR A 124 -22.73 6.24 -7.30
CA TYR A 124 -21.74 7.18 -7.80
C TYR A 124 -22.32 8.59 -7.76
N ASN A 125 -21.55 9.54 -7.23
CA ASN A 125 -21.99 10.92 -7.02
C ASN A 125 -20.98 11.89 -7.63
N ALA A 126 -21.34 12.48 -8.76
CA ALA A 126 -20.60 13.53 -9.42
C ALA A 126 -21.13 14.92 -9.00
N VAL A 127 -20.25 15.92 -8.96
CA VAL A 127 -20.63 17.30 -8.59
C VAL A 127 -21.50 17.97 -9.65
N ASN A 128 -21.50 17.45 -10.88
CA ASN A 128 -22.31 17.92 -12.01
C ASN A 128 -22.20 19.41 -12.41
N ASP A 129 -21.20 20.14 -11.91
CA ASP A 129 -20.93 21.49 -12.41
C ASP A 129 -20.28 21.49 -13.82
N ARG A 130 -20.05 22.67 -14.38
CA ARG A 130 -19.42 22.85 -15.72
C ARG A 130 -18.01 22.25 -15.87
N ARG A 131 -17.36 21.85 -14.77
CA ARG A 131 -16.01 21.26 -14.77
C ARG A 131 -16.06 19.74 -14.58
N THR A 132 -17.22 19.15 -14.33
CA THR A 132 -17.42 17.70 -14.31
C THR A 132 -17.32 17.18 -15.74
N ARG A 133 -16.37 16.26 -15.97
CA ARG A 133 -16.14 15.63 -17.26
C ARG A 133 -17.38 14.84 -17.70
N PRO A 134 -17.66 14.72 -19.02
CA PRO A 134 -18.80 13.96 -19.53
C PRO A 134 -18.87 12.52 -19.02
N THR A 135 -17.74 11.80 -19.01
CA THR A 135 -17.67 10.42 -18.53
C THR A 135 -18.05 10.29 -17.04
N HIS A 136 -17.61 11.23 -16.20
CA HIS A 136 -17.99 11.26 -14.78
C HIS A 136 -19.47 11.63 -14.58
N ARG A 137 -20.02 12.50 -15.44
CA ARG A 137 -21.44 12.86 -15.41
C ARG A 137 -22.33 11.70 -15.85
N ALA A 138 -21.89 10.92 -16.84
CA ALA A 138 -22.59 9.71 -17.28
C ALA A 138 -22.66 8.63 -16.19
N MET A 139 -21.73 8.67 -15.23
CA MET A 139 -21.74 7.79 -14.07
C MET A 139 -22.63 8.28 -12.93
N ASP A 140 -23.01 9.55 -12.92
CA ASP A 140 -23.75 10.13 -11.81
C ASP A 140 -25.10 9.44 -11.58
N GLY A 141 -25.40 9.15 -10.31
CA GLY A 141 -26.65 8.52 -9.90
C GLY A 141 -26.72 7.00 -10.15
N LYS A 142 -25.77 6.41 -10.88
CA LYS A 142 -25.72 4.95 -11.06
C LYS A 142 -25.47 4.26 -9.72
N VAL A 143 -26.27 3.24 -9.42
CA VAL A 143 -26.23 2.49 -8.17
C VAL A 143 -25.79 1.06 -8.46
N PHE A 144 -24.81 0.56 -7.72
CA PHE A 144 -24.36 -0.83 -7.80
C PHE A 144 -24.32 -1.45 -6.40
N PRO A 145 -24.40 -2.79 -6.28
CA PRO A 145 -23.99 -3.48 -5.06
C PRO A 145 -22.58 -3.04 -4.64
N ALA A 146 -22.32 -2.95 -3.34
CA ALA A 146 -21.05 -2.44 -2.81
C ALA A 146 -19.84 -3.33 -3.13
N ASP A 147 -20.08 -4.62 -3.36
CA ASP A 147 -19.09 -5.64 -3.74
C ASP A 147 -18.96 -5.83 -5.27
N HIS A 148 -19.77 -5.13 -6.07
CA HIS A 148 -19.76 -5.25 -7.52
C HIS A 148 -18.39 -4.87 -8.12
N PRO A 149 -17.86 -5.63 -9.11
CA PRO A 149 -16.53 -5.41 -9.70
C PRO A 149 -16.38 -4.04 -10.40
N PHE A 150 -17.49 -3.42 -10.79
CA PHE A 150 -17.52 -2.02 -11.28
C PHE A 150 -16.70 -1.06 -10.41
N TRP A 151 -16.76 -1.22 -9.08
CA TRP A 151 -16.03 -0.36 -8.16
C TRP A 151 -14.51 -0.53 -8.25
N ASP A 152 -14.01 -1.64 -8.76
CA ASP A 152 -12.57 -1.85 -8.97
C ASP A 152 -11.98 -0.85 -9.96
N THR A 153 -12.82 -0.33 -10.88
CA THR A 153 -12.43 0.65 -11.89
C THR A 153 -12.93 2.06 -11.58
N TRP A 154 -14.18 2.17 -11.10
CA TRP A 154 -14.89 3.45 -11.00
C TRP A 154 -15.04 4.02 -9.59
N TYR A 155 -14.29 3.52 -8.61
CA TYR A 155 -14.28 4.17 -7.31
C TYR A 155 -13.44 5.46 -7.34
N PRO A 156 -14.00 6.65 -7.02
CA PRO A 156 -13.28 7.92 -7.16
C PRO A 156 -12.00 8.03 -6.32
N PRO A 157 -11.01 8.85 -6.74
CA PRO A 157 -11.06 9.74 -7.89
C PRO A 157 -10.75 9.04 -9.23
N ASN A 158 -11.55 9.33 -10.25
CA ASN A 158 -11.38 8.79 -11.61
C ASN A 158 -10.65 9.76 -12.57
N GLY A 159 -9.86 10.68 -12.02
CA GLY A 159 -9.10 11.65 -12.81
C GLY A 159 -8.48 12.77 -11.99
N PHE A 160 -7.54 13.50 -12.61
CA PHE A 160 -6.95 14.69 -11.98
C PHE A 160 -8.04 15.71 -11.65
N ARG A 161 -7.98 16.27 -10.43
CA ARG A 161 -8.97 17.20 -9.87
C ARG A 161 -10.41 16.67 -9.88
N CYS A 162 -10.60 15.35 -9.95
CA CYS A 162 -11.91 14.75 -9.74
C CYS A 162 -12.46 15.19 -8.37
N ARG A 163 -13.77 15.43 -8.29
CA ARG A 163 -14.50 15.76 -7.06
C ARG A 163 -15.68 14.82 -6.83
N CYS A 164 -15.73 13.75 -7.61
CA CYS A 164 -16.75 12.72 -7.45
C CYS A 164 -16.47 11.93 -6.17
N SER A 165 -17.52 11.32 -5.66
CA SER A 165 -17.47 10.48 -4.48
C SER A 165 -18.56 9.40 -4.56
N THR A 166 -18.71 8.59 -3.52
CA THR A 166 -19.77 7.59 -3.43
C THR A 166 -20.69 7.85 -2.24
N ILE A 167 -21.96 7.48 -2.39
CA ILE A 167 -22.97 7.55 -1.31
C ILE A 167 -23.41 6.13 -0.99
N SER A 168 -23.36 5.76 0.29
CA SER A 168 -23.88 4.47 0.77
C SER A 168 -25.39 4.53 0.93
N LEU A 169 -26.07 3.50 0.43
CA LEU A 169 -27.52 3.39 0.42
C LEU A 169 -27.97 2.07 1.05
N THR A 170 -29.03 2.15 1.86
CA THR A 170 -29.76 0.97 2.31
C THR A 170 -30.74 0.50 1.23
N ALA A 171 -31.15 -0.78 1.28
CA ALA A 171 -32.18 -1.29 0.36
C ALA A 171 -33.50 -0.49 0.44
N GLY A 172 -33.88 -0.04 1.65
CA GLY A 172 -35.05 0.80 1.84
C GLY A 172 -34.91 2.19 1.21
N GLN A 173 -33.70 2.78 1.18
CA GLN A 173 -33.44 4.04 0.50
C GLN A 173 -33.50 3.89 -1.02
N VAL A 174 -32.94 2.80 -1.57
CA VAL A 174 -33.04 2.47 -3.00
C VAL A 174 -34.51 2.38 -3.42
N LYS A 175 -35.32 1.58 -2.71
CA LYS A 175 -36.75 1.42 -2.98
C LYS A 175 -37.53 2.74 -2.86
N ARG A 176 -37.33 3.47 -1.76
CA ARG A 176 -38.07 4.73 -1.50
C ARG A 176 -37.76 5.83 -2.51
N ARG A 177 -36.54 5.87 -3.03
CA ARG A 177 -36.09 6.85 -4.02
C ARG A 177 -36.37 6.41 -5.46
N GLY A 178 -36.88 5.19 -5.68
CA GLY A 178 -37.10 4.65 -7.03
C GLY A 178 -35.81 4.49 -7.83
N LEU A 179 -34.69 4.20 -7.16
CA LEU A 179 -33.38 4.06 -7.82
C LEU A 179 -33.26 2.65 -8.43
N SER A 180 -32.79 2.58 -9.68
CA SER A 180 -32.43 1.33 -10.33
C SER A 180 -31.04 0.87 -9.88
N VAL A 181 -30.93 -0.42 -9.50
CA VAL A 181 -29.63 -1.04 -9.23
C VAL A 181 -29.12 -1.65 -10.53
N GLU A 182 -27.98 -1.17 -10.97
CA GLU A 182 -27.28 -1.63 -12.16
C GLU A 182 -26.64 -3.00 -11.90
N THR A 183 -26.72 -3.88 -12.89
CA THR A 183 -26.13 -5.23 -12.86
C THR A 183 -25.02 -5.42 -13.88
N GLU A 184 -24.97 -4.56 -14.91
CA GLU A 184 -23.97 -4.60 -15.96
C GLU A 184 -22.94 -3.49 -15.75
N ASP A 185 -21.65 -3.81 -15.92
CA ASP A 185 -20.59 -2.82 -15.87
C ASP A 185 -20.55 -2.02 -17.20
N PRO A 186 -20.86 -0.71 -17.18
CA PRO A 186 -20.90 0.10 -18.40
C PRO A 186 -19.50 0.54 -18.86
N THR A 187 -18.43 0.10 -18.20
CA THR A 187 -17.05 0.41 -18.60
C THR A 187 -16.80 -0.02 -20.06
N ASN A 188 -16.09 0.82 -20.83
CA ASN A 188 -15.85 0.68 -22.29
C ASN A 188 -17.06 0.89 -23.20
N THR A 189 -18.25 1.17 -22.67
CA THR A 189 -19.39 1.59 -23.51
C THR A 189 -19.15 3.00 -24.08
N ALA A 190 -19.88 3.36 -25.12
CA ALA A 190 -19.82 4.71 -25.67
C ALA A 190 -20.77 5.66 -24.92
N VAL A 191 -20.28 6.83 -24.57
CA VAL A 191 -21.10 7.95 -24.07
C VAL A 191 -21.06 9.12 -25.04
N LEU A 192 -22.24 9.68 -25.27
CA LEU A 192 -22.42 10.85 -26.13
C LEU A 192 -22.20 12.11 -25.29
N ILE A 193 -21.36 12.99 -25.79
CA ILE A 193 -21.00 14.24 -25.13
C ILE A 193 -21.92 15.35 -25.67
N PRO A 194 -22.82 15.90 -24.83
CA PRO A 194 -23.59 17.07 -25.21
C PRO A 194 -22.71 18.32 -25.18
N HIS A 195 -22.89 19.21 -26.16
CA HIS A 195 -22.26 20.52 -26.19
C HIS A 195 -22.78 21.35 -25.00
N PRO A 196 -21.88 21.98 -24.20
CA PRO A 196 -22.27 22.64 -22.96
C PRO A 196 -23.28 23.78 -23.11
N ALA A 197 -23.35 24.42 -24.29
CA ALA A 197 -24.23 25.57 -24.54
C ALA A 197 -25.51 25.22 -25.33
N THR A 198 -25.49 24.17 -26.15
CA THR A 198 -26.60 23.84 -27.07
C THR A 198 -27.28 22.52 -26.75
N GLY A 199 -26.65 21.64 -25.97
CA GLY A 199 -27.17 20.30 -25.65
C GLY A 199 -27.04 19.28 -26.77
N GLU A 200 -26.64 19.70 -27.97
CA GLU A 200 -26.43 18.81 -29.13
C GLU A 200 -25.29 17.82 -28.87
N GLN A 201 -25.45 16.57 -29.30
CA GLN A 201 -24.41 15.55 -29.16
C GLN A 201 -23.32 15.78 -30.20
N ILE A 202 -22.12 16.17 -29.75
CA ILE A 202 -21.03 16.62 -30.63
C ILE A 202 -19.86 15.65 -30.69
N ALA A 203 -19.81 14.66 -29.81
CA ALA A 203 -18.72 13.69 -29.77
C ALA A 203 -19.16 12.41 -29.06
N MET A 204 -18.49 11.31 -29.41
CA MET A 204 -18.59 10.03 -28.71
C MET A 204 -17.27 9.78 -27.97
N GLN A 205 -17.34 9.48 -26.68
CA GLN A 205 -16.18 9.10 -25.88
C GLN A 205 -16.43 7.74 -25.23
N GLN A 206 -15.38 6.93 -25.09
CA GLN A 206 -15.48 5.72 -24.29
C GLN A 206 -15.66 6.05 -22.81
N LEU A 207 -16.57 5.35 -22.15
CA LEU A 207 -16.83 5.46 -20.73
C LEU A 207 -15.70 4.77 -19.97
N LEU A 208 -14.67 5.56 -19.69
CA LEU A 208 -13.50 5.16 -18.92
C LEU A 208 -13.09 6.27 -17.94
N PRO A 209 -12.50 5.91 -16.79
CA PRO A 209 -11.70 6.84 -15.98
C PRO A 209 -10.58 7.48 -16.80
N ASP A 210 -10.09 8.63 -16.37
CA ASP A 210 -8.89 9.23 -16.96
C ASP A 210 -7.70 8.24 -16.85
N PRO A 211 -6.77 8.25 -17.82
CA PRO A 211 -5.57 7.43 -17.77
C PRO A 211 -4.82 7.57 -16.44
N GLY A 212 -4.53 6.44 -15.79
CA GLY A 212 -3.86 6.41 -14.49
C GLY A 212 -4.79 6.59 -13.28
N PHE A 213 -6.11 6.49 -13.46
CA PHE A 213 -7.12 6.52 -12.38
C PHE A 213 -8.15 5.39 -12.50
N ASN A 214 -7.85 4.37 -13.31
CA ASN A 214 -8.65 3.17 -13.53
C ASN A 214 -8.35 2.09 -12.49
N TYR A 215 -8.43 2.43 -11.21
CA TYR A 215 -8.20 1.52 -10.09
C TYR A 215 -8.97 2.01 -8.87
N HIS A 216 -9.19 1.13 -7.91
CA HIS A 216 -9.89 1.45 -6.68
C HIS A 216 -8.91 1.90 -5.57
N PRO A 217 -8.89 3.19 -5.17
CA PRO A 217 -7.92 3.70 -4.21
C PRO A 217 -8.04 3.05 -2.83
N GLY A 218 -9.26 2.83 -2.33
CA GLY A 218 -9.49 2.17 -1.05
C GLY A 218 -9.13 0.67 -1.02
N LYS A 219 -9.41 -0.10 -2.08
CA LYS A 219 -9.01 -1.52 -2.13
C LYS A 219 -7.51 -1.68 -2.31
N ALA A 220 -6.86 -0.88 -3.15
CA ALA A 220 -5.40 -0.97 -3.31
C ALA A 220 -4.60 -0.43 -2.10
N ALA A 221 -5.19 0.48 -1.32
CA ALA A 221 -4.60 0.99 -0.08
C ALA A 221 -4.63 -0.02 1.07
N PHE A 222 -5.71 -0.81 1.18
CA PHE A 222 -6.02 -1.57 2.39
C PHE A 222 -6.43 -3.04 2.12
N GLY A 223 -6.45 -3.45 0.86
CA GLY A 223 -6.67 -4.82 0.44
C GLY A 223 -5.35 -5.40 -0.04
N GLY A 224 -4.93 -6.52 0.56
CA GLY A 224 -3.88 -7.36 0.01
C GLY A 224 -4.25 -7.75 -1.42
N ILE A 225 -3.39 -7.45 -2.39
CA ILE A 225 -3.65 -7.72 -3.79
C ILE A 225 -3.32 -9.19 -4.06
N GLY A 226 -4.35 -10.02 -4.02
CA GLY A 226 -4.30 -11.38 -4.53
C GLY A 226 -4.31 -11.40 -6.06
N ARG A 227 -3.17 -11.71 -6.68
CA ARG A 227 -3.18 -12.46 -7.96
C ARG A 227 -1.94 -13.33 -8.09
N ALA A 228 -2.16 -14.64 -7.91
CA ALA A 228 -1.21 -15.70 -8.16
C ALA A 228 -0.91 -15.80 -9.67
N ALA A 229 0.28 -15.34 -10.03
CA ALA A 229 1.19 -16.03 -10.92
C ALA A 229 2.53 -16.05 -10.18
N ARG A 230 3.42 -17.03 -10.40
CA ARG A 230 4.80 -16.96 -9.91
C ARG A 230 5.47 -15.73 -10.54
N LYS A 231 5.29 -14.57 -9.91
CA LYS A 231 5.93 -13.32 -10.27
C LYS A 231 7.31 -13.35 -9.62
N GLN A 232 8.34 -13.43 -10.44
CA GLN A 232 9.72 -13.39 -9.99
C GLN A 232 10.08 -11.91 -9.90
N PHE A 233 9.76 -11.33 -8.76
CA PHE A 233 9.99 -9.93 -8.46
C PHE A 233 11.42 -9.74 -7.98
N GLU A 234 12.23 -9.09 -8.80
CA GLU A 234 13.62 -8.77 -8.48
C GLU A 234 13.74 -7.30 -8.05
N PRO A 235 14.62 -6.95 -7.09
CA PRO A 235 14.87 -5.55 -6.73
C PRO A 235 15.22 -4.70 -7.97
N LEU A 236 14.71 -3.46 -8.02
CA LEU A 236 15.16 -2.52 -9.04
C LEU A 236 16.67 -2.25 -8.91
N PRO A 237 17.37 -1.93 -10.02
CA PRO A 237 18.79 -1.56 -9.96
C PRO A 237 18.98 -0.20 -9.26
N ASP A 238 20.22 0.06 -8.83
CA ASP A 238 20.70 1.34 -8.30
C ASP A 238 19.92 1.85 -7.07
N LEU A 239 19.43 0.94 -6.24
CA LEU A 239 18.80 1.28 -4.97
C LEU A 239 19.86 1.65 -3.93
N ARG A 240 19.53 2.65 -3.10
CA ARG A 240 20.35 3.04 -1.95
C ARG A 240 20.63 1.84 -1.05
N GLY A 241 21.86 1.76 -0.56
CA GLY A 241 22.33 0.71 0.33
C GLY A 241 22.73 1.24 1.71
N PRO A 242 23.29 0.38 2.57
CA PRO A 242 23.66 0.71 3.94
C PRO A 242 24.57 1.94 4.08
N ASP A 243 25.53 2.11 3.16
CA ASP A 243 26.45 3.25 3.15
C ASP A 243 25.72 4.60 3.01
N ASP A 244 24.65 4.65 2.21
CA ASP A 244 23.82 5.85 2.02
C ASP A 244 23.04 6.26 3.28
N PHE A 245 22.97 5.37 4.27
CA PHE A 245 22.29 5.58 5.55
C PHE A 245 23.26 5.49 6.74
N ARG A 246 24.59 5.50 6.49
CA ARG A 246 25.64 5.36 7.52
C ARG A 246 25.47 4.10 8.37
N ARG A 247 24.94 3.03 7.79
CA ARG A 247 24.79 1.74 8.47
C ARG A 247 26.03 0.89 8.21
N PRO A 248 26.60 0.23 9.24
CA PRO A 248 27.75 -0.65 9.04
C PRO A 248 27.35 -1.86 8.19
N ALA A 249 28.30 -2.40 7.43
CA ALA A 249 28.16 -3.73 6.81
C ALA A 249 27.87 -4.77 7.90
N LEU A 250 27.02 -5.77 7.61
CA LEU A 250 26.60 -6.76 8.62
C LEU A 250 27.80 -7.47 9.29
N ARG A 251 28.85 -7.78 8.52
CA ARG A 251 30.11 -8.36 9.03
C ARG A 251 30.85 -7.49 10.06
N ASN A 252 30.60 -6.20 10.08
CA ASN A 252 31.25 -5.24 10.98
C ASN A 252 30.38 -4.94 12.22
N ILE A 253 29.19 -5.54 12.32
CA ILE A 253 28.33 -5.38 13.50
C ILE A 253 28.92 -6.19 14.64
N ARG A 254 29.14 -5.52 15.77
CA ARG A 254 29.63 -6.16 16.99
C ARG A 254 28.53 -7.03 17.59
N PRO A 255 28.82 -8.26 18.06
CA PRO A 255 27.83 -9.09 18.75
C PRO A 255 27.13 -8.39 19.93
N ALA A 256 27.82 -7.48 20.63
CA ALA A 256 27.20 -6.68 21.70
C ALA A 256 26.01 -5.80 21.24
N ALA A 257 25.93 -5.47 19.94
CA ALA A 257 24.89 -4.62 19.36
C ALA A 257 23.64 -5.38 18.87
N ILE A 258 23.62 -6.72 18.99
CA ILE A 258 22.54 -7.57 18.51
C ILE A 258 21.98 -8.48 19.60
N ALA A 259 20.75 -8.96 19.39
CA ALA A 259 20.02 -9.77 20.35
C ALA A 259 20.65 -11.17 20.49
N ASP A 260 20.47 -11.77 21.66
CA ASP A 260 20.74 -13.20 21.88
C ASP A 260 19.72 -14.01 21.08
N LEU A 261 20.17 -15.08 20.42
CA LEU A 261 19.27 -16.03 19.78
C LEU A 261 18.58 -16.88 20.86
N ASP A 262 17.25 -16.87 20.91
CA ASP A 262 16.51 -17.85 21.70
C ASP A 262 16.52 -19.20 20.98
N GLU A 263 17.54 -20.02 21.26
CA GLU A 263 17.67 -21.35 20.67
C GLU A 263 16.52 -22.28 21.06
N SER A 264 15.84 -22.02 22.19
CA SER A 264 14.68 -22.80 22.61
C SER A 264 13.43 -22.54 21.76
N ALA A 265 13.38 -21.40 21.08
CA ALA A 265 12.31 -21.07 20.14
C ALA A 265 12.46 -21.79 18.78
N LEU A 266 13.59 -22.45 18.53
CA LEU A 266 13.86 -23.13 17.26
C LEU A 266 13.26 -24.53 17.23
N LEU A 267 12.58 -24.86 16.13
CA LEU A 267 12.00 -26.18 15.96
C LEU A 267 13.05 -27.19 15.47
N PRO A 268 12.92 -28.48 15.82
CA PRO A 268 13.88 -29.51 15.43
C PRO A 268 13.99 -29.62 13.90
N ALA A 269 15.23 -29.69 13.41
CA ALA A 269 15.53 -29.86 11.99
C ALA A 269 15.06 -31.22 11.43
N GLY A 270 14.87 -31.28 10.11
CA GLY A 270 14.58 -32.53 9.38
C GLY A 270 13.18 -33.11 9.60
N ARG A 271 12.25 -32.35 10.17
CA ARG A 271 10.84 -32.77 10.35
C ARG A 271 10.04 -32.56 9.05
N GLY A 272 8.94 -33.29 8.91
CA GLY A 272 8.05 -33.19 7.74
C GLY A 272 7.16 -31.94 7.77
N ASP A 273 6.60 -31.57 6.61
CA ASP A 273 5.76 -30.38 6.45
C ASP A 273 4.56 -30.34 7.42
N GLU A 274 3.94 -31.48 7.72
CA GLU A 274 2.80 -31.52 8.65
C GLU A 274 3.19 -31.15 10.08
N PHE A 275 4.39 -31.55 10.53
CA PHE A 275 4.89 -31.17 11.86
C PHE A 275 5.03 -29.64 11.97
N TYR A 276 5.68 -29.03 10.98
CA TYR A 276 5.88 -27.58 10.97
C TYR A 276 4.58 -26.81 10.74
N ARG A 277 3.66 -27.35 9.93
CA ARG A 277 2.31 -26.80 9.75
C ARG A 277 1.56 -26.76 11.08
N GLN A 278 1.57 -27.84 11.85
CA GLN A 278 0.91 -27.88 13.16
C GLN A 278 1.56 -26.90 14.14
N ALA A 279 2.90 -26.88 14.20
CA ALA A 279 3.62 -25.92 15.04
C ALA A 279 3.29 -24.45 14.68
N PHE A 280 3.09 -24.15 13.39
CA PHE A 280 2.62 -22.83 12.96
C PHE A 280 1.20 -22.55 13.45
N ILE A 281 0.27 -23.49 13.26
CA ILE A 281 -1.14 -23.34 13.65
C ILE A 281 -1.28 -23.17 15.17
N GLU A 282 -0.55 -23.96 15.96
CA GLU A 282 -0.54 -23.87 17.42
C GLU A 282 -0.11 -22.48 17.91
N ARG A 283 0.81 -21.82 17.19
CA ARG A 283 1.36 -20.52 17.59
C ARG A 283 0.61 -19.33 17.02
N PHE A 284 0.12 -19.43 15.78
CA PHE A 284 -0.41 -18.30 15.01
C PHE A 284 -1.83 -18.52 14.46
N GLY A 285 -2.42 -19.70 14.66
CA GLY A 285 -3.61 -20.13 13.94
C GLY A 285 -3.36 -20.28 12.44
N GLU A 286 -4.43 -20.32 11.64
CA GLU A 286 -4.30 -20.30 10.17
C GLU A 286 -3.83 -18.93 9.65
N GLN A 287 -4.10 -17.88 10.42
CA GLN A 287 -3.71 -16.50 10.13
C GLN A 287 -3.67 -15.67 11.42
N SER A 288 -2.66 -14.83 11.54
CA SER A 288 -2.52 -13.81 12.57
C SER A 288 -2.15 -12.46 11.97
N ILE A 289 -2.43 -11.38 12.70
CA ILE A 289 -1.98 -10.03 12.37
C ILE A 289 -1.00 -9.62 13.46
N LEU A 290 0.23 -9.36 13.08
CA LEU A 290 1.29 -8.86 13.95
C LEU A 290 1.54 -7.37 13.66
N THR A 291 2.19 -6.67 14.59
CA THR A 291 2.65 -5.29 14.36
C THR A 291 4.15 -5.31 14.18
N ASP A 292 4.66 -4.73 13.09
CA ASP A 292 6.09 -4.71 12.83
C ASP A 292 6.85 -3.69 13.69
N GLY A 293 8.18 -3.76 13.67
CA GLY A 293 9.04 -2.80 14.38
C GLY A 293 8.86 -1.34 13.94
N ALA A 294 8.25 -1.07 12.78
CA ALA A 294 7.87 0.27 12.32
C ALA A 294 6.43 0.67 12.72
N GLY A 295 5.69 -0.19 13.42
CA GLY A 295 4.33 0.06 13.87
C GLY A 295 3.23 -0.28 12.85
N GLU A 296 3.55 -0.97 11.76
CA GLU A 296 2.59 -1.34 10.70
C GLU A 296 2.07 -2.78 10.87
N PRO A 297 0.80 -3.06 10.51
CA PRO A 297 0.25 -4.40 10.58
C PRO A 297 0.84 -5.31 9.48
N VAL A 298 1.17 -6.54 9.87
CA VAL A 298 1.65 -7.61 8.99
C VAL A 298 0.76 -8.83 9.14
N VAL A 299 0.15 -9.27 8.04
CA VAL A 299 -0.62 -10.51 7.98
C VAL A 299 0.33 -11.69 7.82
N LEU A 300 0.42 -12.51 8.86
CA LEU A 300 1.15 -13.76 8.87
C LEU A 300 0.16 -14.92 8.71
N SER A 301 0.13 -15.52 7.52
CA SER A 301 -0.79 -16.62 7.18
C SER A 301 -0.04 -17.90 6.88
N LEU A 302 -0.63 -19.04 7.25
CA LEU A 302 -0.16 -20.35 6.85
C LEU A 302 -0.09 -20.48 5.32
N ARG A 303 -1.00 -19.82 4.61
CA ARG A 303 -1.09 -19.78 3.14
C ARG A 303 0.17 -19.21 2.49
N SER A 304 0.96 -18.43 3.21
CA SER A 304 2.25 -17.91 2.77
C SER A 304 3.33 -18.98 2.65
N PHE A 305 3.13 -20.14 3.29
CA PHE A 305 3.98 -21.33 3.23
C PHE A 305 3.59 -22.32 2.13
N LEU A 306 2.58 -22.02 1.31
CA LEU A 306 2.26 -22.83 0.13
C LEU A 306 3.25 -22.55 -1.01
N ILE A 307 3.66 -23.62 -1.69
CA ILE A 307 4.41 -23.59 -2.96
C ILE A 307 3.52 -23.08 -4.08
N ASP A 308 2.25 -23.50 -4.08
CA ASP A 308 1.23 -23.06 -5.01
C ASP A 308 0.04 -22.50 -4.23
N LYS A 309 -0.24 -21.20 -4.45
CA LYS A 309 -1.33 -20.49 -3.79
C LYS A 309 -2.61 -20.52 -4.64
N THR A 310 -2.65 -21.27 -5.74
CA THR A 310 -3.84 -21.38 -6.60
C THR A 310 -4.99 -22.07 -5.84
N PRO A 311 -6.19 -21.47 -5.77
CA PRO A 311 -7.34 -22.10 -5.12
C PRO A 311 -7.68 -23.45 -5.77
N GLY A 312 -7.92 -24.47 -4.95
CA GLY A 312 -8.27 -25.83 -5.42
C GLY A 312 -7.09 -26.72 -5.79
N THR A 313 -5.85 -26.21 -5.75
CA THR A 313 -4.65 -27.05 -5.87
C THR A 313 -4.34 -27.76 -4.55
N GLU A 314 -3.90 -29.01 -4.62
CA GLU A 314 -3.45 -29.74 -3.44
C GLU A 314 -2.33 -28.98 -2.71
N PRO A 315 -2.45 -28.78 -1.39
CA PRO A 315 -1.51 -27.98 -0.64
C PRO A 315 -0.14 -28.66 -0.58
N ARG A 316 0.86 -28.01 -1.19
CA ARG A 316 2.28 -28.38 -1.03
C ARG A 316 2.98 -27.26 -0.28
N TRP A 317 3.70 -27.60 0.78
CA TRP A 317 4.29 -26.64 1.69
C TRP A 317 5.78 -26.44 1.42
N LYS A 318 6.31 -25.29 1.85
CA LYS A 318 7.74 -24.96 1.76
C LYS A 318 8.47 -25.07 3.11
N PHE A 319 7.93 -25.81 4.08
CA PHE A 319 8.54 -25.93 5.42
C PHE A 319 9.81 -26.78 5.39
N GLY A 320 9.86 -27.80 4.52
CA GLY A 320 11.07 -28.62 4.32
C GLY A 320 12.28 -27.89 3.69
N LYS A 321 12.14 -26.63 3.27
CA LYS A 321 13.31 -25.83 2.87
C LYS A 321 14.13 -25.47 4.12
N ALA A 322 15.46 -25.56 4.02
CA ALA A 322 16.37 -25.26 5.12
C ALA A 322 16.02 -23.90 5.78
N GLY A 323 15.94 -23.89 7.11
CA GLY A 323 15.60 -22.71 7.90
C GLY A 323 14.12 -22.31 7.92
N HIS A 324 13.26 -22.80 7.02
CA HIS A 324 11.85 -22.37 6.97
C HIS A 324 11.03 -22.94 8.13
N GLY A 325 11.01 -24.25 8.29
CA GLY A 325 10.28 -24.89 9.40
C GLY A 325 10.93 -24.61 10.75
N GLU A 326 12.26 -24.68 10.83
CA GLU A 326 13.04 -24.48 12.06
C GLU A 326 12.84 -23.08 12.66
N SER A 327 12.62 -22.05 11.83
CA SER A 327 12.48 -20.65 12.27
C SER A 327 11.07 -20.21 12.67
N ILE A 328 10.07 -21.10 12.64
CA ILE A 328 8.66 -20.73 12.93
C ILE A 328 8.52 -20.03 14.28
N GLY A 329 9.23 -20.49 15.32
CA GLY A 329 9.16 -19.87 16.65
C GLY A 329 9.71 -18.45 16.72
N LEU A 330 10.59 -18.07 15.78
CA LEU A 330 11.22 -16.75 15.68
C LEU A 330 10.46 -15.76 14.77
N LEU A 331 9.42 -16.20 14.05
CA LEU A 331 8.71 -15.35 13.08
C LEU A 331 8.15 -14.06 13.70
N ALA A 332 7.58 -14.16 14.91
CA ALA A 332 7.02 -13.01 15.62
C ALA A 332 8.11 -12.02 16.01
N GLU A 333 9.17 -12.50 16.68
CA GLU A 333 10.30 -11.65 17.09
C GLU A 333 10.93 -10.93 15.90
N MET A 334 11.00 -11.60 14.76
CA MET A 334 11.55 -11.02 13.53
C MET A 334 10.71 -9.93 12.89
N ILE A 335 9.39 -10.02 13.02
CA ILE A 335 8.47 -9.02 12.51
C ILE A 335 8.42 -7.83 13.49
N GLU A 336 8.28 -8.13 14.77
CA GLU A 336 8.10 -7.14 15.84
C GLU A 336 9.40 -6.43 16.23
N ARG A 337 10.54 -7.13 16.16
CA ARG A 337 11.85 -6.65 16.62
C ARG A 337 12.99 -6.98 15.64
N PRO A 338 12.88 -6.63 14.34
CA PRO A 338 13.98 -6.82 13.39
C PRO A 338 15.20 -5.99 13.77
N LEU A 339 16.35 -6.27 13.15
CA LEU A 339 17.50 -5.36 13.17
C LEU A 339 17.23 -4.16 12.24
N GLU A 340 16.77 -4.45 11.02
CA GLU A 340 16.44 -3.43 10.02
C GLU A 340 15.18 -3.80 9.22
N ILE A 341 14.38 -2.80 8.83
CA ILE A 341 13.31 -2.95 7.83
C ILE A 341 13.65 -2.07 6.62
N TRP A 342 13.74 -2.69 5.45
CA TRP A 342 14.04 -2.02 4.19
C TRP A 342 12.83 -2.10 3.26
N LEU A 343 12.37 -0.96 2.77
CA LEU A 343 11.38 -0.92 1.71
C LEU A 343 12.08 -0.98 0.34
N THR A 344 11.88 -2.09 -0.34
CA THR A 344 12.53 -2.42 -1.61
C THR A 344 11.49 -2.42 -2.74
N PRO A 345 11.60 -1.50 -3.71
CA PRO A 345 10.83 -1.62 -4.95
C PRO A 345 11.40 -2.77 -5.79
N GLN A 346 10.51 -3.65 -6.24
CA GLN A 346 10.84 -4.83 -7.04
C GLN A 346 10.09 -4.79 -8.36
N LYS A 347 10.66 -5.39 -9.41
CA LYS A 347 10.06 -5.52 -10.74
C LYS A 347 9.94 -6.99 -11.11
N ASP A 348 8.77 -7.38 -11.60
CA ASP A 348 8.57 -8.67 -12.23
C ASP A 348 9.15 -8.64 -13.64
N GLU A 349 10.07 -9.55 -13.94
CA GLU A 349 10.80 -9.55 -15.22
C GLU A 349 9.88 -9.77 -16.42
N LYS A 350 8.82 -10.57 -16.25
CA LYS A 350 7.92 -10.98 -17.35
C LYS A 350 6.89 -9.92 -17.69
N SER A 351 6.21 -9.40 -16.68
CA SER A 351 5.14 -8.40 -16.85
C SER A 351 5.64 -6.97 -16.80
N GLY A 352 6.86 -6.75 -16.29
CA GLY A 352 7.39 -5.43 -16.00
C GLY A 352 6.71 -4.72 -14.83
N ALA A 353 5.74 -5.37 -14.15
CA ALA A 353 5.04 -4.82 -13.01
C ALA A 353 6.00 -4.55 -11.86
N VAL A 354 5.86 -3.40 -11.20
CA VAL A 354 6.66 -3.06 -10.03
C VAL A 354 5.79 -3.23 -8.79
N ARG A 355 6.36 -3.61 -7.66
CA ARG A 355 5.70 -3.60 -6.35
C ARG A 355 6.63 -3.09 -5.28
N LEU A 356 6.08 -2.76 -4.11
CA LEU A 356 6.88 -2.49 -2.92
C LEU A 356 6.85 -3.70 -2.00
N ALA A 357 8.03 -4.12 -1.56
CA ALA A 357 8.19 -5.17 -0.57
C ALA A 357 9.03 -4.65 0.60
N LYS A 358 8.60 -4.94 1.82
CA LYS A 358 9.42 -4.79 3.02
C LYS A 358 10.32 -6.01 3.16
N ARG A 359 11.61 -5.76 3.34
CA ARG A 359 12.66 -6.71 3.69
C ARG A 359 13.01 -6.53 5.16
N TYR A 360 12.70 -7.54 5.95
CA TYR A 360 13.06 -7.59 7.36
C TYR A 360 14.40 -8.28 7.46
N VAL A 361 15.38 -7.66 8.09
CA VAL A 361 16.68 -8.26 8.35
C VAL A 361 16.78 -8.46 9.86
N GLY A 362 16.98 -9.70 10.27
CA GLY A 362 17.24 -10.09 11.65
C GLY A 362 18.64 -10.62 11.80
N LEU A 363 19.28 -10.28 12.91
CA LEU A 363 20.62 -10.75 13.23
C LEU A 363 20.69 -11.05 14.72
N TRP A 364 21.18 -12.24 15.06
CA TRP A 364 21.36 -12.68 16.44
C TRP A 364 22.77 -13.23 16.66
N LYS A 365 23.19 -13.22 17.92
CA LYS A 365 24.44 -13.85 18.36
C LYS A 365 24.18 -15.16 19.09
N THR A 366 25.19 -16.02 19.08
CA THR A 366 25.20 -17.32 19.76
C THR A 366 25.26 -17.12 21.28
N GLU A 367 24.90 -18.15 22.04
CA GLU A 367 24.97 -18.13 23.51
C GLU A 367 26.39 -17.82 24.05
N ASP A 368 27.43 -18.23 23.32
CA ASP A 368 28.84 -17.89 23.61
C ASP A 368 29.18 -16.40 23.39
N LYS A 369 28.27 -15.63 22.78
CA LYS A 369 28.38 -14.20 22.43
C LYS A 369 29.57 -13.85 21.52
N GLN A 370 30.24 -14.84 20.94
CA GLN A 370 31.43 -14.65 20.10
C GLN A 370 31.10 -14.59 18.61
N ARG A 371 29.97 -15.14 18.16
CA ARG A 371 29.65 -15.34 16.74
C ARG A 371 28.22 -14.90 16.38
N LEU A 372 28.00 -14.67 15.09
CA LEU A 372 26.67 -14.48 14.53
C LEU A 372 25.98 -15.84 14.42
N ALA A 373 24.86 -16.04 15.13
CA ALA A 373 24.14 -17.31 15.23
C ALA A 373 23.11 -17.54 14.14
N GLY A 374 22.57 -16.47 13.59
CA GLY A 374 21.39 -16.56 12.75
C GLY A 374 21.12 -15.28 12.02
N LEU A 375 20.63 -15.43 10.80
CA LEU A 375 20.21 -14.37 9.92
C LEU A 375 18.86 -14.77 9.33
N ALA A 376 17.88 -13.88 9.35
CA ALA A 376 16.62 -14.12 8.68
C ALA A 376 16.26 -12.94 7.79
N VAL A 377 15.83 -13.23 6.56
CA VAL A 377 15.28 -12.22 5.65
C VAL A 377 13.85 -12.56 5.30
N PHE A 378 12.92 -11.68 5.66
CA PHE A 378 11.51 -11.86 5.34
C PHE A 378 11.03 -10.85 4.31
N GLU A 379 10.10 -11.28 3.47
CA GLU A 379 9.37 -10.41 2.56
C GLU A 379 7.94 -10.21 3.04
N VAL A 380 7.53 -8.96 3.19
CA VAL A 380 6.12 -8.58 3.25
C VAL A 380 5.83 -7.72 2.04
N ALA A 381 4.85 -8.12 1.23
CA ALA A 381 4.35 -7.31 0.13
C ALA A 381 2.82 -7.23 0.28
N ASP A 382 2.28 -6.03 0.07
CA ASP A 382 0.85 -5.75 0.20
C ASP A 382 0.27 -6.08 1.58
N GLY A 383 1.05 -5.85 2.64
CA GLY A 383 0.67 -6.14 4.03
C GLY A 383 0.66 -7.63 4.37
N GLU A 384 0.94 -8.50 3.39
CA GLU A 384 0.97 -9.95 3.58
C GLU A 384 2.40 -10.48 3.55
N PHE A 385 2.70 -11.35 4.50
CA PHE A 385 3.93 -12.11 4.51
C PHE A 385 4.02 -12.99 3.25
N GLN A 386 5.02 -12.78 2.41
CA GLN A 386 5.17 -13.50 1.13
C GLN A 386 6.12 -14.69 1.24
N GLY A 387 7.15 -14.59 2.09
CA GLY A 387 8.07 -15.67 2.34
C GLY A 387 9.23 -15.34 3.25
N VAL A 388 9.76 -16.41 3.85
CA VAL A 388 11.02 -16.47 4.57
C VAL A 388 12.12 -16.84 3.58
N THR A 389 13.30 -16.24 3.73
CA THR A 389 14.59 -16.86 3.42
C THR A 389 15.41 -16.77 4.71
N ALA A 390 15.34 -17.83 5.53
CA ALA A 390 16.03 -17.90 6.81
C ALA A 390 17.37 -18.62 6.62
N PHE A 391 18.43 -18.00 7.10
CA PHE A 391 19.78 -18.55 7.20
C PHE A 391 20.12 -18.68 8.69
N LEU A 392 19.53 -19.69 9.33
CA LEU A 392 20.01 -20.15 10.63
C LEU A 392 21.03 -21.25 10.37
N PRO A 393 22.30 -21.12 10.78
CA PRO A 393 23.10 -22.31 10.95
C PRO A 393 23.27 -22.60 12.44
N LEU A 394 22.57 -23.62 12.91
CA LEU A 394 22.80 -24.19 14.26
C LEU A 394 23.68 -25.44 14.24
N LYS A 395 24.10 -25.94 13.05
CA LYS A 395 24.84 -27.21 12.98
C LYS A 395 26.08 -27.29 12.08
N SER A 396 26.36 -26.35 11.15
CA SER A 396 27.48 -26.58 10.20
C SER A 396 28.06 -25.40 9.39
N GLY A 397 27.79 -24.12 9.68
CA GLY A 397 28.36 -23.04 8.85
C GLY A 397 28.03 -21.66 9.38
N GLU A 398 28.61 -20.61 8.81
CA GLU A 398 28.33 -19.22 9.19
C GLU A 398 27.10 -18.69 8.43
N PRO A 399 26.35 -17.71 8.96
CA PRO A 399 25.25 -17.09 8.22
C PRO A 399 25.77 -16.38 6.95
N ASP A 400 25.01 -16.48 5.84
CA ASP A 400 25.35 -15.80 4.58
C ASP A 400 25.07 -14.29 4.67
N LEU A 401 26.04 -13.57 5.25
CA LEU A 401 25.95 -12.12 5.43
C LEU A 401 25.94 -11.37 4.09
N ASP A 402 26.61 -11.90 3.06
CA ASP A 402 26.64 -11.27 1.74
C ASP A 402 25.25 -11.32 1.09
N TYR A 403 24.50 -12.41 1.27
CA TYR A 403 23.11 -12.46 0.85
C TYR A 403 22.29 -11.38 1.55
N ALA A 404 22.31 -11.30 2.88
CA ALA A 404 21.53 -10.28 3.58
C ALA A 404 21.97 -8.86 3.26
N GLU A 405 23.26 -8.63 3.02
CA GLU A 405 23.76 -7.34 2.57
C GLU A 405 23.12 -6.91 1.25
N ARG A 406 22.84 -7.86 0.33
CA ARG A 406 22.07 -7.58 -0.91
C ARG A 406 20.60 -7.28 -0.66
N GLN A 407 20.03 -7.71 0.47
CA GLN A 407 18.63 -7.45 0.84
C GLN A 407 18.45 -6.07 1.49
N ARG A 408 19.52 -5.46 1.99
CA ARG A 408 19.56 -4.10 2.55
C ARG A 408 19.59 -3.06 1.42
N ARG A 409 18.50 -2.99 0.63
CA ARG A 409 18.40 -2.11 -0.54
C ARG A 409 17.05 -1.39 -0.56
N GLY A 410 17.10 -0.08 -0.83
CA GLY A 410 15.92 0.77 -0.93
C GLY A 410 15.87 1.83 0.18
N LEU A 411 14.71 2.00 0.80
CA LEU A 411 14.52 2.94 1.90
C LEU A 411 14.59 2.21 3.24
N LEU A 412 15.49 2.62 4.12
CA LEU A 412 15.52 2.14 5.50
C LEU A 412 14.34 2.74 6.28
N LEU A 413 13.37 1.91 6.64
CA LEU A 413 12.17 2.28 7.41
C LEU A 413 12.42 2.22 8.91
N TYR A 414 13.16 1.21 9.35
CA TYR A 414 13.44 0.97 10.76
C TYR A 414 14.91 0.58 10.95
N PRO A 415 15.70 1.44 11.62
CA PRO A 415 17.03 1.09 12.10
C PRO A 415 17.00 0.80 13.60
N ARG A 416 17.29 -0.44 14.01
CA ARG A 416 17.60 -0.75 15.41
C ARG A 416 19.03 -0.39 15.77
#